data_AF-A0A3C1L4Z6-F1
#
_entry.id   AF-A0A3C1L4Z6-F1
#
_cell.length_a   1.000
_cell.length_b   1.000
_cell.length_c   1.000
_cell.angle_alpha   90.00
_cell.angle_beta   90.00
_cell.angle_gamma   90.00
#
_symmetry.space_group_name_H-M   'P 1'
#
loop_
_entity.id
_entity.type
_entity.pdbx_description
1 polymer ?
#
loop_
_entity_poly.entity_id
_entity_poly.type
_entity_poly.pdbx_seq_one_letter_code
_entity_poly.pdbx_strand_id
1 'polypeptide(L)'
;GSAVVQLPITEADVPQLSLNLEVVGATPRTNDDGTPATDAPQRPAYAVGSMTLSVPPVSRTLAVVATPRDTELAPGASTSIDVSVKDAEGAPVQGAEFAVVVVDEAVLALSGYTLTDPLGVFYAP
;
A
#
# COMPACT_ATOMS: atom_id res chain seq x y z
N GLY A 1 30.91 -9.68 1.84
CA GLY A 1 30.04 -10.41 2.79
C GLY A 1 28.62 -9.91 2.64
N SER A 2 27.63 -10.68 3.07
CA SER A 2 26.23 -10.25 3.16
C SER A 2 25.84 -10.08 4.62
N ALA A 3 24.90 -9.18 4.88
CA ALA A 3 24.26 -9.00 6.18
C ALA A 3 22.74 -8.97 5.97
N VAL A 4 22.00 -9.56 6.91
CA VAL A 4 20.53 -9.55 6.88
C VAL A 4 20.06 -8.68 8.05
N VAL A 5 19.24 -7.68 7.75
CA VAL A 5 18.61 -6.80 8.74
C VAL A 5 17.14 -7.14 8.81
N GLN A 6 16.63 -7.40 10.02
CA GLN A 6 15.21 -7.62 10.26
C GLN A 6 14.58 -6.32 10.75
N LEU A 7 13.52 -5.89 10.08
CA LEU A 7 12.75 -4.70 10.41
C LEU A 7 11.29 -5.10 10.58
N PRO A 8 10.68 -4.90 11.77
CA PRO A 8 9.26 -5.15 11.94
C PRO A 8 8.46 -4.09 11.17
N ILE A 9 7.47 -4.53 10.41
CA ILE A 9 6.50 -3.65 9.75
C ILE A 9 5.27 -3.57 10.66
N THR A 10 4.83 -2.36 10.93
CA THR A 10 3.72 -2.05 11.83
C THR A 10 2.67 -1.20 11.13
N GLU A 11 1.53 -0.99 11.77
CA GLU A 11 0.49 -0.10 11.23
C GLU A 11 0.95 1.36 11.09
N ALA A 12 1.92 1.79 11.90
CA ALA A 12 2.47 3.14 11.82
C ALA A 12 3.22 3.40 10.50
N ASP A 13 3.60 2.33 9.79
CA ASP A 13 4.35 2.40 8.54
C ASP A 13 3.43 2.51 7.29
N VAL A 14 2.11 2.50 7.48
CA VAL A 14 1.13 2.74 6.42
C VAL A 14 1.18 4.23 6.00
N PRO A 15 1.24 4.56 4.69
CA PRO A 15 1.10 3.65 3.55
C PRO A 15 2.44 3.15 2.95
N GLN A 16 3.57 3.65 3.43
CA GLN A 16 4.87 3.40 2.83
C GLN A 16 6.01 3.52 3.85
N LEU A 17 6.99 2.62 3.72
CA LEU A 17 8.27 2.69 4.42
C LEU A 17 9.41 2.92 3.42
N SER A 18 10.15 4.01 3.58
CA SER A 18 11.36 4.29 2.78
C SER A 18 12.62 3.95 3.56
N LEU A 19 13.49 3.14 2.96
CA LEU A 19 14.70 2.61 3.57
C LEU A 19 15.92 3.09 2.80
N ASN A 20 16.92 3.59 3.53
CA ASN A 20 18.23 3.94 3.00
C ASN A 20 19.29 3.15 3.76
N LEU A 21 20.12 2.42 3.02
CA LEU A 21 21.26 1.68 3.55
C LEU A 21 22.55 2.31 3.06
N GLU A 22 23.46 2.53 4.00
CA GLU A 22 24.82 2.93 3.72
C GLU A 22 25.77 1.92 4.39
N VAL A 23 26.69 1.39 3.60
CA VAL A 23 27.70 0.44 4.06
C VAL A 23 29.07 1.04 3.82
N VAL A 24 29.85 1.10 4.90
CA VAL A 24 31.25 1.53 4.86
C VAL A 24 32.17 0.32 5.00
N GLY A 25 33.24 0.30 4.22
CA GLY A 25 34.22 -0.77 4.22
C GLY A 25 35.59 -0.27 3.80
N ALA A 26 36.49 -1.20 3.55
CA ALA A 26 37.83 -0.92 3.05
C ALA A 26 38.12 -1.83 1.85
N THR A 27 38.84 -1.28 0.87
CA THR A 27 39.24 -2.01 -0.34
C THR A 27 40.72 -1.75 -0.64
N PRO A 28 41.47 -2.71 -1.22
CA PRO A 28 42.85 -2.49 -1.62
C PRO A 28 43.00 -1.29 -2.55
N ARG A 29 44.14 -0.58 -2.44
CA ARG A 29 44.56 0.36 -3.47
C ARG A 29 45.01 -0.43 -4.71
N THR A 30 45.01 0.22 -5.86
CA THR A 30 45.53 -0.34 -7.12
C THR A 30 46.79 0.42 -7.53
N ASN A 31 47.79 -0.31 -8.01
CA ASN A 31 48.97 0.23 -8.67
C ASN A 31 48.60 0.83 -10.04
N ASP A 32 49.54 1.54 -10.68
CA ASP A 32 49.33 2.16 -12.00
C ASP A 32 49.02 1.15 -13.12
N ASP A 33 49.42 -0.11 -12.94
CA ASP A 33 49.14 -1.23 -13.85
C ASP A 33 47.79 -1.92 -13.58
N GLY A 34 47.01 -1.43 -12.61
CA GLY A 34 45.71 -1.97 -12.23
C GLY A 34 45.76 -3.16 -11.26
N THR A 35 46.95 -3.61 -10.84
CA THR A 35 47.10 -4.71 -9.87
C THR A 35 46.85 -4.23 -8.43
N PRO A 36 46.37 -5.08 -7.50
CA PRO A 36 46.23 -4.71 -6.10
C PRO A 36 47.58 -4.36 -5.46
N ALA A 37 47.66 -3.18 -4.83
CA ALA A 37 48.81 -2.73 -4.07
C ALA A 37 48.78 -3.36 -2.66
N THR A 38 49.42 -4.52 -2.51
CA THR A 38 49.42 -5.30 -1.25
C THR A 38 50.17 -4.63 -0.10
N ASP A 39 51.13 -3.75 -0.42
CA ASP A 39 52.02 -3.12 0.56
C ASP A 39 51.53 -1.73 1.00
N ALA A 40 50.46 -1.24 0.37
CA ALA A 40 49.85 0.04 0.71
C ALA A 40 48.70 -0.16 1.71
N PRO A 41 48.41 0.82 2.58
CA PRO A 41 47.21 0.77 3.42
C PRO A 41 45.96 0.65 2.54
N GLN A 42 44.87 0.12 3.09
CA GLN A 42 43.58 0.11 2.37
C GLN A 42 42.98 1.50 2.26
N ARG A 43 42.05 1.69 1.31
CA ARG A 43 41.26 2.92 1.18
C ARG A 43 39.80 2.65 1.60
N PRO A 44 39.08 3.67 2.12
CA PRO A 44 37.65 3.55 2.36
C PRO A 44 36.88 3.18 1.09
N ALA A 45 35.83 2.39 1.27
CA ALA A 45 34.86 2.03 0.25
C ALA A 45 33.45 2.28 0.81
N TYR A 46 32.54 2.75 -0.03
CA TYR A 46 31.15 3.02 0.32
C TYR A 46 30.22 2.31 -0.66
N ALA A 47 29.11 1.81 -0.16
CA ALA A 47 28.00 1.33 -0.96
C ALA A 47 26.70 1.89 -0.40
N VAL A 48 25.84 2.39 -1.28
CA VAL A 48 24.52 2.93 -0.92
C VAL A 48 23.44 2.15 -1.64
N GLY A 49 22.30 1.96 -0.97
CA GLY A 49 21.12 1.36 -1.55
C GLY A 49 19.87 1.96 -0.93
N SER A 50 18.85 2.17 -1.74
CA SER A 50 17.54 2.64 -1.30
C SER A 50 16.48 1.65 -1.71
N MET A 51 15.44 1.50 -0.91
CA MET A 51 14.23 0.79 -1.29
C MET A 51 13.01 1.47 -0.70
N THR A 52 11.90 1.37 -1.41
CA THR A 52 10.60 1.85 -0.95
C THR A 52 9.67 0.65 -0.88
N LEU A 53 9.06 0.45 0.28
CA LEU A 53 8.15 -0.65 0.53
C LEU A 53 6.73 -0.10 0.70
N SER A 54 5.80 -0.56 -0.13
CA SER A 54 4.37 -0.29 0.06
C SER A 54 3.85 -1.09 1.25
N VAL A 55 3.21 -0.42 2.21
CA VAL A 55 2.61 -1.02 3.40
C VAL A 55 1.09 -0.85 3.31
N PRO A 56 0.33 -1.94 3.05
CA PRO A 56 -1.10 -1.83 2.83
C PRO A 56 -1.88 -1.47 4.12
N PRO A 57 -2.94 -0.65 4.03
CA PRO A 57 -3.74 -0.20 5.17
C PRO A 57 -4.74 -1.27 5.66
N VAL A 58 -4.29 -2.51 5.86
CA VAL A 58 -5.18 -3.66 6.09
C VAL A 58 -6.08 -3.45 7.31
N SER A 59 -5.52 -3.04 8.46
CA SER A 59 -6.29 -2.81 9.69
C SER A 59 -7.27 -1.63 9.60
N ARG A 60 -7.11 -0.75 8.59
CA ARG A 60 -7.97 0.41 8.36
C ARG A 60 -8.95 0.21 7.20
N THR A 61 -8.93 -0.98 6.60
CA THR A 61 -9.80 -1.36 5.48
C THR A 61 -11.07 -1.99 6.02
N LEU A 62 -12.22 -1.43 5.65
CA LEU A 62 -13.52 -2.01 5.96
C LEU A 62 -14.00 -2.87 4.79
N ALA A 63 -14.45 -4.08 5.09
CA ALA A 63 -15.20 -4.91 4.15
C ALA A 63 -16.66 -4.47 4.16
N VAL A 64 -17.06 -3.73 3.13
CA VAL A 64 -18.44 -3.24 2.95
C VAL A 64 -19.14 -4.06 1.88
N VAL A 65 -20.25 -4.70 2.23
CA VAL A 65 -21.11 -5.42 1.29
C VAL A 65 -22.50 -4.81 1.32
N ALA A 66 -22.97 -4.33 0.18
CA ALA A 66 -24.32 -3.84 -0.01
C ALA A 66 -25.08 -4.82 -0.91
N THR A 67 -26.21 -5.35 -0.42
CA THR A 67 -27.04 -6.31 -1.14
C THR A 67 -28.46 -5.76 -1.26
N PRO A 68 -28.95 -5.50 -2.50
CA PRO A 68 -30.34 -5.15 -2.68
C PRO A 68 -31.21 -6.38 -2.37
N ARG A 69 -32.35 -6.18 -1.71
CA ARG A 69 -33.27 -7.29 -1.46
C ARG A 69 -33.95 -7.79 -2.72
N ASP A 70 -34.23 -6.87 -3.63
CA ASP A 70 -34.82 -7.16 -4.92
C ASP A 70 -33.84 -6.73 -6.02
N THR A 71 -33.48 -7.66 -6.90
CA THR A 71 -32.58 -7.37 -8.03
C THR A 71 -33.27 -6.62 -9.17
N GLU A 72 -34.61 -6.61 -9.17
CA GLU A 72 -35.45 -5.92 -10.14
C GLU A 72 -36.61 -5.24 -9.45
N LEU A 73 -36.99 -4.06 -9.93
CA LEU A 73 -38.06 -3.25 -9.35
C LEU A 73 -38.93 -2.64 -10.44
N ALA A 74 -40.23 -2.62 -10.19
CA ALA A 74 -41.17 -1.87 -11.01
C ALA A 74 -41.03 -0.36 -10.76
N PRO A 75 -41.38 0.50 -11.73
CA PRO A 75 -41.37 1.94 -11.53
C PRO A 75 -42.20 2.37 -10.31
N GLY A 76 -41.61 3.21 -9.45
CA GLY A 76 -42.24 3.70 -8.23
C GLY A 76 -42.26 2.71 -7.06
N ALA A 77 -41.74 1.50 -7.23
CA ALA A 77 -41.58 0.55 -6.13
C ALA A 77 -40.47 1.02 -5.16
N SER A 78 -40.62 0.62 -3.90
CA SER A 78 -39.60 0.83 -2.86
C SER A 78 -38.85 -0.46 -2.61
N THR A 79 -37.56 -0.36 -2.29
CA THR A 79 -36.75 -1.49 -1.84
C THR A 79 -35.87 -1.08 -0.66
N SER A 80 -35.20 -2.06 -0.06
CA SER A 80 -34.17 -1.85 0.94
C SER A 80 -32.87 -2.47 0.48
N ILE A 81 -31.75 -1.84 0.86
CA ILE A 81 -30.41 -2.37 0.67
C ILE A 81 -29.91 -2.81 2.04
N ASP A 82 -29.59 -4.10 2.17
CA ASP A 82 -28.94 -4.62 3.36
C ASP A 82 -27.44 -4.33 3.24
N VAL A 83 -26.89 -3.60 4.22
CA VAL A 83 -25.47 -3.24 4.25
C VAL A 83 -24.82 -3.94 5.44
N SER A 84 -23.73 -4.66 5.17
CA SER A 84 -22.87 -5.24 6.22
C SER A 84 -21.48 -4.63 6.14
N VAL A 85 -20.93 -4.29 7.30
CA VAL A 85 -19.61 -3.68 7.45
C VAL A 85 -18.81 -4.52 8.44
N LYS A 86 -17.64 -4.97 8.02
CA LYS A 86 -16.70 -5.72 8.86
C LYS A 86 -15.32 -5.10 8.84
N ASP A 87 -14.59 -5.28 9.93
CA ASP A 87 -13.17 -4.93 10.01
C ASP A 87 -12.28 -6.00 9.34
N ALA A 88 -10.96 -5.80 9.44
CA ALA A 88 -9.96 -6.70 8.87
C ALA A 88 -9.98 -8.10 9.51
N GLU A 89 -10.41 -8.20 10.77
CA GLU A 89 -10.56 -9.43 11.52
C GLU A 89 -11.91 -10.14 11.22
N GLY A 90 -12.78 -9.50 10.43
CA GLY A 90 -14.09 -10.01 10.05
C GLY A 90 -15.18 -9.78 11.10
N ALA A 91 -14.90 -9.00 12.15
CA ALA A 91 -15.86 -8.63 13.16
C ALA A 91 -16.77 -7.48 12.66
N PRO A 92 -18.06 -7.46 13.07
CA PRO A 92 -18.97 -6.40 12.68
C PRO A 92 -18.59 -5.07 13.33
N VAL A 93 -18.59 -4.00 12.53
CA VAL A 93 -18.25 -2.65 13.02
C VAL A 93 -19.51 -1.93 13.48
N GLN A 94 -19.51 -1.47 14.73
CA GLN A 94 -20.61 -0.68 15.28
C GLN A 94 -20.47 0.80 14.88
N GLY A 95 -21.60 1.44 14.52
CA GLY A 95 -21.63 2.87 14.23
C GLY A 95 -20.96 3.26 12.91
N ALA A 96 -20.82 2.32 11.97
CA ALA A 96 -20.31 2.63 10.65
C ALA A 96 -21.23 3.63 9.92
N GLU A 97 -20.63 4.69 9.39
CA GLU A 97 -21.32 5.70 8.59
C GLU A 97 -21.16 5.39 7.10
N PHE A 98 -22.22 5.63 6.32
CA PHE A 98 -22.19 5.39 4.87
C PHE A 98 -23.08 6.40 4.14
N ALA A 99 -22.70 6.69 2.90
CA ALA A 99 -23.48 7.50 1.97
C ALA A 99 -23.89 6.63 0.78
N VAL A 100 -25.19 6.59 0.49
CA VAL A 100 -25.73 5.86 -0.67
C VAL A 100 -25.96 6.85 -1.80
N VAL A 101 -25.41 6.55 -2.97
CA VAL A 101 -25.60 7.33 -4.19
C VAL A 101 -26.27 6.43 -5.22
N VAL A 102 -27.37 6.90 -5.82
CA VAL A 102 -28.12 6.16 -6.83
C VAL A 102 -28.09 6.97 -8.12
N VAL A 103 -27.54 6.39 -9.18
CA VAL A 103 -27.38 7.04 -10.49
C VAL A 103 -27.78 6.06 -11.59
N ASP A 104 -28.27 6.59 -12.70
CA ASP A 104 -28.50 5.82 -13.93
C ASP A 104 -27.15 5.42 -14.57
N GLU A 105 -26.97 4.12 -14.83
CA GLU A 105 -25.76 3.56 -15.42
C GLU A 105 -25.45 4.15 -16.81
N ALA A 106 -26.47 4.52 -17.59
CA ALA A 106 -26.26 5.13 -18.90
C ALA A 106 -25.51 6.47 -18.78
N VAL A 107 -25.74 7.23 -17.71
CA VAL A 107 -25.04 8.49 -17.44
C VAL A 107 -23.57 8.24 -17.05
N LEU A 108 -23.32 7.22 -16.21
CA LEU A 108 -21.97 6.85 -15.79
C LEU A 108 -21.14 6.34 -16.98
N ALA A 109 -21.73 5.48 -17.80
CA ALA A 109 -21.09 4.88 -18.97
C ALA A 109 -20.65 5.92 -20.01
N LEU A 110 -21.40 7.01 -20.20
CA LEU A 110 -21.03 8.09 -21.13
C LEU A 110 -19.71 8.78 -20.76
N SER A 111 -19.43 8.86 -19.46
CA SER A 111 -18.22 9.52 -18.94
C SER A 111 -17.08 8.54 -18.62
N GLY A 112 -17.34 7.22 -18.67
CA GLY A 112 -16.41 6.21 -18.17
C GLY A 112 -16.19 6.32 -16.67
N TYR A 113 -17.20 6.75 -15.92
CA TYR A 113 -17.08 6.93 -14.47
C TYR A 113 -16.75 5.62 -13.77
N THR A 114 -15.78 5.66 -12.88
CA THR A 114 -15.43 4.57 -11.98
C THR A 114 -15.54 5.05 -10.55
N LEU A 115 -16.18 4.25 -9.70
CA LEU A 115 -16.23 4.57 -8.29
C LEU A 115 -14.81 4.44 -7.72
N THR A 116 -14.26 5.58 -7.29
CA THR A 116 -12.90 5.62 -6.74
C THR A 116 -12.88 4.92 -5.38
N ASP A 117 -11.90 4.03 -5.17
CA ASP A 117 -11.64 3.44 -3.86
C ASP A 117 -11.10 4.53 -2.91
N PRO A 118 -11.80 4.86 -1.81
CA PRO A 118 -11.35 5.87 -0.86
C PRO A 118 -10.02 5.50 -0.20
N LEU A 119 -9.67 4.21 -0.09
CA LEU A 119 -8.37 3.80 0.46
C LEU A 119 -7.23 4.27 -0.43
N GLY A 120 -7.41 4.24 -1.76
CA GLY A 120 -6.44 4.77 -2.71
C GLY A 120 -6.29 6.29 -2.65
N VAL A 121 -7.26 7.00 -2.05
CA VAL A 121 -7.18 8.46 -1.84
C VAL A 121 -6.50 8.78 -0.52
N PHE A 122 -6.87 8.10 0.57
CA PHE A 122 -6.34 8.39 1.91
C PHE A 122 -4.98 7.72 2.20
N TYR A 123 -4.67 6.60 1.54
CA TYR A 123 -3.47 5.79 1.76
C TYR A 123 -2.64 5.63 0.48
N ALA A 124 -2.67 6.63 -0.40
CA ALA A 124 -1.76 6.67 -1.55
C ALA A 124 -0.29 6.70 -1.07
N PRO A 125 0.61 5.89 -1.66
CA PRO A 125 2.04 5.90 -1.36
C PRO A 125 2.79 7.11 -1.92
#